data_AF-A0A354FFV9-F1
#
_entry.id   AF-A0A354FFV9-F1
#
_cell.length_a   1.000
_cell.length_b   1.000
_cell.length_c   1.000
_cell.angle_alpha   90.00
_cell.angle_beta   90.00
_cell.angle_gamma   90.00
#
_symmetry.space_group_name_H-M   'P 1'
#
loop_
_entity.id
_entity.type
_entity.pdbx_description
1 polymer ?
#
loop_
_entity_poly.entity_id
_entity_poly.type
_entity_poly.pdbx_seq_one_letter_code
_entity_poly.pdbx_strand_id
1 'polypeptide(L)'
;SYSPRVILSGSMMPVMNIGDVVILHTIPGSEAKLGDIVMFPVGSMKVTHRIIDVEETEEGRYFTTKGDANGEPESDLLAEQDVQGKVVMIIPKLGYATLWLRGAWN
;
A
#
# COMPACT_ATOMS: atom_id res chain seq x y z
N SER A 1 5.35 -9.46 -10.75
CA SER A 1 6.50 -9.91 -9.91
C SER A 1 6.15 -9.73 -8.44
N TYR A 2 6.80 -10.44 -7.51
CA TYR A 2 6.51 -10.31 -6.07
C TYR A 2 7.69 -9.67 -5.33
N SER A 3 7.41 -8.74 -4.42
CA SER A 3 8.46 -8.09 -3.61
C SER A 3 8.01 -7.84 -2.18
N PRO A 4 8.86 -8.12 -1.17
CA PRO A 4 8.56 -7.78 0.21
C PRO A 4 8.74 -6.26 0.44
N ARG A 5 7.89 -5.68 1.29
CA ARG A 5 7.97 -4.31 1.79
C ARG A 5 7.69 -4.29 3.28
N VAL A 6 8.35 -3.40 4.01
CA VAL A 6 8.07 -3.17 5.44
C VAL A 6 7.11 -1.99 5.56
N ILE A 7 6.07 -2.14 6.37
CA ILE A 7 5.13 -1.05 6.68
C ILE A 7 5.76 -0.09 7.67
N LEU A 8 5.79 1.20 7.31
CA LEU A 8 6.50 2.25 8.05
C LEU A 8 5.58 3.22 8.78
N SER A 9 4.27 3.19 8.51
CA SER A 9 3.27 4.08 9.11
C SER A 9 2.06 3.30 9.63
N GLY A 10 1.28 3.94 10.51
CA GLY A 10 0.04 3.39 11.05
C GLY A 10 -1.21 3.69 10.22
N SER A 11 -1.09 4.24 9.02
CA SER A 11 -2.25 4.68 8.21
C SER A 11 -3.15 3.54 7.76
N MET A 12 -2.65 2.30 7.79
CA MET A 12 -3.39 1.10 7.41
C MET A 12 -3.82 0.25 8.61
N MET A 13 -3.72 0.76 9.84
CA MET A 13 -4.25 0.06 11.00
C MET A 13 -5.80 0.02 10.95
N PRO A 14 -6.45 -1.05 11.45
CA PRO A 14 -5.86 -2.24 12.08
C PRO A 14 -5.43 -3.34 11.09
N VAL A 15 -5.60 -3.14 9.78
CA VAL A 15 -5.34 -4.16 8.76
C VAL A 15 -3.85 -4.48 8.63
N MET A 16 -2.99 -3.47 8.72
CA MET A 16 -1.53 -3.60 8.75
C MET A 16 -0.94 -2.73 9.86
N ASN A 17 -0.01 -3.30 10.61
CA ASN A 17 0.70 -2.61 11.68
C ASN A 17 2.08 -2.14 11.22
N ILE A 18 2.62 -1.14 11.90
CA ILE A 18 4.01 -0.73 11.73
C ILE A 18 4.92 -1.93 12.00
N GLY A 19 5.87 -2.19 11.09
CA GLY A 19 6.78 -3.33 11.17
C GLY A 19 6.25 -4.63 10.56
N ASP A 20 5.01 -4.68 10.08
CA ASP A 20 4.55 -5.82 9.28
C ASP A 20 5.30 -5.86 7.93
N VAL A 21 5.54 -7.09 7.44
CA VAL A 21 6.07 -7.30 6.09
C VAL A 21 4.91 -7.65 5.18
N VAL A 22 4.77 -6.92 4.07
CA VAL A 22 3.77 -7.20 3.06
C VAL A 22 4.42 -7.72 1.80
N ILE A 23 3.74 -8.64 1.13
CA ILE A 23 4.13 -9.08 -0.21
C ILE A 23 3.32 -8.27 -1.22
N LEU A 24 4.04 -7.47 -1.99
CA LEU A 24 3.48 -6.71 -3.10
C LEU A 24 3.59 -7.53 -4.38
N HIS A 25 2.45 -7.76 -5.04
CA HIS A 25 2.40 -8.26 -6.41
C HIS A 25 2.33 -7.07 -7.37
N THR A 26 3.37 -6.87 -8.19
CA THR A 26 3.32 -5.90 -9.29
C THR A 26 2.30 -6.36 -10.30
N ILE A 27 1.30 -5.52 -10.52
CA ILE A 27 0.19 -5.68 -11.46
C ILE A 27 0.14 -4.44 -12.36
N PRO A 28 -0.38 -4.53 -13.60
CA PRO A 28 -0.82 -3.34 -14.32
C PRO A 28 -1.98 -2.69 -13.58
N GLY A 29 -2.10 -1.36 -13.64
CA GLY A 29 -3.18 -0.64 -12.96
C GLY A 29 -4.59 -1.05 -13.43
N SER A 30 -4.73 -1.51 -14.67
CA SER A 30 -5.99 -2.04 -15.22
C SER A 30 -6.55 -3.22 -14.44
N GLU A 31 -5.69 -3.96 -13.72
CA GLU A 31 -6.11 -5.06 -12.85
C GLU A 31 -6.51 -4.60 -11.43
N ALA A 32 -6.20 -3.36 -11.04
CA ALA A 32 -6.55 -2.82 -9.73
C ALA A 32 -8.06 -2.56 -9.63
N LYS A 33 -8.64 -2.88 -8.48
CA LYS A 33 -10.09 -2.85 -8.26
C LYS A 33 -10.44 -2.20 -6.93
N LEU A 34 -11.71 -1.81 -6.81
CA LEU A 34 -12.31 -1.37 -5.55
C LEU A 34 -11.99 -2.36 -4.42
N GLY A 35 -11.51 -1.84 -3.30
CA GLY A 35 -11.13 -2.61 -2.12
C GLY A 35 -9.67 -3.11 -2.09
N ASP A 36 -8.95 -3.01 -3.21
CA ASP A 36 -7.54 -3.40 -3.25
C ASP A 36 -6.67 -2.45 -2.44
N ILE A 37 -5.67 -3.00 -1.75
CA ILE A 37 -4.61 -2.21 -1.11
C ILE A 37 -3.45 -2.11 -2.11
N VAL A 38 -3.20 -0.92 -2.63
CA VAL A 38 -2.22 -0.68 -3.69
C VAL A 38 -1.08 0.21 -3.19
N MET A 39 0.09 0.03 -3.79
CA MET A 39 1.24 0.90 -3.56
C MET A 39 1.45 1.83 -4.76
N PHE A 40 1.64 3.11 -4.50
CA PHE A 40 1.79 4.16 -5.52
C PHE A 40 2.74 5.26 -5.02
N PRO A 41 3.34 6.06 -5.94
CA PRO A 41 4.23 7.15 -5.57
C PRO A 41 3.45 8.39 -5.11
N VAL A 42 3.95 9.06 -4.09
CA VAL A 42 3.52 10.42 -3.69
C VAL A 42 4.79 11.24 -3.48
N GLY A 43 5.10 12.11 -4.43
CA GLY A 43 6.39 12.79 -4.48
C GLY A 43 7.56 11.80 -4.53
N SER A 44 8.47 11.87 -3.55
CA SER A 44 9.60 10.93 -3.39
C SER A 44 9.27 9.70 -2.54
N MET A 45 8.08 9.65 -1.95
CA MET A 45 7.66 8.57 -1.04
C MET A 45 6.78 7.54 -1.77
N LYS A 46 6.66 6.36 -1.16
CA LYS A 46 5.70 5.34 -1.57
C LYS A 46 4.64 5.19 -0.50
N VAL A 47 3.38 5.30 -0.91
CA VAL A 47 2.21 5.16 -0.05
C VAL A 47 1.54 3.83 -0.37
N THR A 48 0.93 3.19 0.63
CA THR A 48 0.20 1.93 0.47
C THR A 48 -1.17 2.06 1.11
N HIS A 49 -2.22 2.28 0.33
CA HIS A 49 -3.58 2.58 0.79
C HIS A 49 -4.64 1.78 0.03
N ARG A 50 -5.87 1.78 0.53
CA ARG A 50 -6.99 1.06 -0.06
C ARG A 50 -7.69 1.91 -1.11
N ILE A 51 -8.01 1.32 -2.26
CA ILE A 51 -8.93 1.91 -3.25
C ILE A 51 -10.34 1.87 -2.66
N ILE A 52 -10.93 3.04 -2.46
CA ILE A 52 -12.30 3.19 -1.94
C ILE A 52 -13.29 3.68 -2.99
N ASP A 53 -12.80 4.15 -4.13
CA ASP A 53 -13.63 4.47 -5.29
C ASP A 53 -12.87 4.30 -6.61
N VAL A 54 -13.61 4.08 -7.69
CA VAL A 54 -13.08 3.92 -9.05
C VAL A 54 -13.90 4.78 -10.00
N GLU A 55 -13.23 5.72 -10.66
CA GLU A 55 -13.84 6.62 -11.63
C GLU A 55 -13.24 6.37 -13.02
N GLU A 56 -14.09 6.30 -14.04
CA GLU A 56 -13.69 6.26 -15.44
C GLU A 56 -14.15 7.53 -16.14
N THR A 57 -13.20 8.26 -16.72
CA THR A 57 -13.43 9.51 -17.45
C THR A 57 -12.88 9.39 -18.88
N GLU A 58 -13.14 10.39 -19.72
CA GLU A 58 -12.52 10.47 -21.06
C GLU A 58 -10.99 10.56 -21.01
N GLU A 59 -10.44 11.04 -19.88
CA GLU A 59 -8.99 11.21 -19.67
C GLU A 59 -8.32 9.94 -19.16
N GLY A 60 -9.09 8.98 -18.62
CA GLY A 60 -8.58 7.71 -18.15
C GLY A 60 -9.33 7.16 -16.94
N ARG A 61 -8.72 6.15 -16.31
CA ARG A 61 -9.23 5.50 -15.11
C ARG A 61 -8.46 5.97 -13.89
N TYR A 62 -9.20 6.37 -12.86
CA TYR A 62 -8.68 6.99 -11.65
C TYR A 62 -9.24 6.29 -10.42
N PHE A 63 -8.47 6.36 -9.34
CA PHE A 63 -8.81 5.75 -8.06
C PHE A 63 -8.77 6.78 -6.94
N THR A 64 -9.80 6.76 -6.11
CA THR A 64 -9.73 7.42 -4.80
C THR A 64 -9.14 6.42 -3.83
N THR A 65 -8.01 6.77 -3.22
CA THR A 65 -7.38 5.95 -2.18
C THR A 65 -7.64 6.53 -0.80
N LYS A 66 -7.57 5.66 0.21
CA LYS A 66 -7.62 6.05 1.61
C LYS A 66 -6.84 5.06 2.48
N GLY A 67 -6.07 5.58 3.43
CA GLY A 67 -5.54 4.76 4.52
C GLY A 67 -6.68 4.29 5.44
N ASP A 68 -6.73 3.00 5.78
CA ASP A 68 -7.82 2.42 6.59
C ASP A 68 -8.01 3.13 7.96
N ALA A 69 -6.95 3.72 8.51
CA ALA A 69 -6.97 4.51 9.75
C ALA A 69 -7.17 6.02 9.54
N ASN A 70 -7.12 6.51 8.29
CA ASN A 70 -7.22 7.93 8.00
C ASN A 70 -8.67 8.41 8.13
N GLY A 71 -8.89 9.66 8.55
CA GLY A 71 -10.23 10.27 8.59
C GLY A 71 -10.77 10.55 7.20
N GLU A 72 -9.91 11.07 6.32
CA GLU A 72 -10.24 11.51 4.97
C GLU A 72 -9.47 10.70 3.92
N PRO A 73 -9.98 10.59 2.67
CA PRO A 73 -9.22 10.06 1.55
C PRO A 73 -8.06 10.98 1.17
N GLU A 74 -7.19 10.48 0.30
CA GLU A 74 -6.16 11.30 -0.32
C GLU A 74 -6.80 12.38 -1.20
N SER A 75 -6.21 13.58 -1.22
CA SER A 75 -6.73 14.72 -1.99
C SER A 75 -6.58 14.53 -3.50
N ASP A 76 -5.53 13.81 -3.90
CA ASP A 76 -5.18 13.61 -5.29
C ASP A 76 -5.68 12.24 -5.74
N LEU A 77 -6.32 12.19 -6.92
CA LEU A 77 -6.72 10.94 -7.54
C LEU A 77 -5.48 10.17 -8.01
N LEU A 78 -5.47 8.87 -7.75
CA LEU A 78 -4.45 7.97 -8.26
C LEU A 78 -4.79 7.56 -9.68
N ALA A 79 -4.00 7.98 -10.65
CA ALA A 79 -4.13 7.52 -12.04
C ALA A 79 -3.76 6.04 -12.16
N GLU A 80 -4.45 5.31 -13.05
CA GLU A 80 -4.22 3.88 -13.25
C GLU A 80 -2.75 3.53 -13.48
N GLN A 81 -2.06 4.34 -14.28
CA GLN A 81 -0.66 4.15 -14.65
C GLN A 81 0.34 4.25 -13.48
N ASP A 82 -0.05 4.87 -12.36
CA ASP A 82 0.82 5.09 -11.21
C ASP A 82 0.73 3.96 -10.16
N VAL A 83 -0.16 2.98 -10.38
CA VAL A 83 -0.22 1.76 -9.56
C VAL A 83 1.05 0.93 -9.75
N GLN A 84 1.82 0.74 -8.68
CA GLN A 84 3.06 -0.06 -8.71
C GLN A 84 2.84 -1.54 -8.33
N GLY A 85 1.68 -1.85 -7.75
CA GLY A 85 1.31 -3.19 -7.35
C GLY A 85 0.26 -3.23 -6.25
N LYS A 86 -0.18 -4.43 -5.92
CA LYS A 86 -1.19 -4.73 -4.91
C LYS A 86 -0.62 -5.59 -3.79
N VAL A 87 -1.02 -5.31 -2.55
CA VAL A 87 -0.72 -6.17 -1.41
C VAL A 87 -1.54 -7.46 -1.52
N VAL A 88 -0.85 -8.60 -1.56
CA VAL A 88 -1.48 -9.93 -1.66
C VAL A 88 -1.33 -10.78 -0.40
N MET A 89 -0.41 -10.38 0.49
CA MET A 89 -0.16 -11.07 1.76
C MET A 89 0.41 -10.09 2.78
N ILE A 90 -0.01 -10.23 4.03
CA ILE A 90 0.50 -9.49 5.19
C ILE A 90 1.09 -10.53 6.14
N ILE A 91 2.34 -10.34 6.54
CA ILE A 91 3.03 -11.22 7.46
C ILE A 91 3.28 -10.45 8.76
N PRO A 92 2.49 -10.73 9.81
CA PRO A 92 2.58 -9.98 11.06
C PRO A 92 3.95 -10.14 11.73
N LYS A 93 4.44 -9.09 12.38
CA LYS A 93 5.56 -9.14 13.34
C LYS A 93 6.92 -9.60 12.80
N LEU A 94 7.10 -9.78 11.48
CA LEU A 94 8.42 -10.10 10.91
C LEU A 94 9.42 -8.94 11.01
N GLY A 95 8.98 -7.68 10.98
CA GLY A 95 9.87 -6.53 11.23
C GLY A 95 10.37 -6.44 12.67
N TYR A 96 9.61 -6.95 13.65
CA TYR A 96 10.11 -7.07 15.02
C TYR A 96 11.17 -8.17 15.16
N ALA A 97 11.05 -9.28 14.41
CA ALA A 97 12.05 -10.33 14.40
C ALA A 97 13.41 -9.85 13.85
N THR A 98 13.41 -8.99 12.82
CA THR A 98 14.65 -8.39 12.29
C THR A 98 15.25 -7.35 13.22
N LEU A 99 14.43 -6.57 13.94
CA LEU A 99 14.89 -5.65 14.98
C LEU A 99 15.50 -6.38 16.19
N TRP A 100 14.89 -7.50 16.62
CA TRP A 100 15.44 -8.36 17.69
C TRP A 100 16.79 -8.95 17.30
N LEU A 101 16.93 -9.48 16.09
CA LEU A 101 18.21 -10.03 15.60
C LEU A 101 19.30 -8.96 15.50
N ARG A 102 18.95 -7.71 15.16
CA ARG A 102 19.90 -6.60 15.13
C ARG A 102 20.30 -6.11 16.52
N GLY A 103 19.42 -6.21 17.51
CA GLY A 103 19.71 -5.87 18.91
C GLY A 103 20.48 -6.96 19.67
N ALA A 104 20.27 -8.24 19.33
CA ALA A 104 20.94 -9.38 19.96
C ALA A 104 22.41 -9.57 19.55
N TRP A 105 22.88 -8.83 18.53
CA TRP A 105 24.25 -8.85 18.02
C TRP A 105 25.01 -7.54 18.26
N ASN A 106 24.46 -6.65 19.08
CA ASN A 106 25.15 -5.47 19.61
C ASN A 106 25.53 -5.68 21.08
#